data_AF-A0A963B3Y1-F1
#
_entry.id   AF-A0A963B3Y1-F1
#
_cell.length_a   1.000
_cell.length_b   1.000
_cell.length_c   1.000
_cell.angle_alpha   90.00
_cell.angle_beta   90.00
_cell.angle_gamma   90.00
#
_symmetry.space_group_name_H-M   'P 1'
#
loop_
_entity.id
_entity.type
_entity.pdbx_description
1 polymer ?
#
loop_
_entity_poly.entity_id
_entity_poly.type
_entity_poly.pdbx_seq_one_letter_code
_entity_poly.pdbx_strand_id
1 'polypeptide(L)'
;RQLYPELDLWTTAKPFLERWMEEQVGPKAFSRKLRKNLPKMAEHAADMPLLLHKVLNDAAEQRLELNWKSEELGQLRKELKEGNRLTIAAVSGGSMLISGALLLTLGPSILLPASVVTSAGIGLSSAGGLLLIHSWLRS
;
A
#
# COMPACT_ATOMS: atom_id res chain seq x y z
N ARG A 1 -18.15 -40.54 -21.19
CA ARG A 1 -16.70 -40.23 -21.22
C ARG A 1 -15.99 -41.18 -20.27
N GLN A 2 -15.54 -42.34 -20.76
CA GLN A 2 -14.62 -43.23 -20.06
C GLN A 2 -13.44 -43.40 -21.01
N LEU A 3 -12.36 -42.66 -20.74
CA LEU A 3 -11.12 -42.69 -21.49
C LEU A 3 -10.21 -43.67 -20.77
N TYR A 4 -9.89 -44.77 -21.46
CA TYR A 4 -8.90 -45.83 -21.18
C TYR A 4 -8.18 -45.78 -19.82
N PRO A 5 -8.46 -46.73 -18.90
CA PRO A 5 -7.81 -46.78 -17.59
C PRO A 5 -6.48 -47.55 -17.53
N GLU A 6 -5.89 -48.03 -18.64
CA GLU A 6 -4.83 -49.06 -18.53
C GLU A 6 -3.57 -48.85 -19.38
N LEU A 7 -3.15 -47.60 -19.61
CA LEU A 7 -1.76 -47.37 -20.01
C LEU A 7 -1.20 -46.15 -19.31
N ASP A 8 -0.97 -46.31 -18.02
CA ASP A 8 -0.30 -45.33 -17.20
C ASP A 8 1.17 -45.26 -17.66
N LEU A 9 1.49 -44.37 -18.61
CA LEU A 9 2.87 -44.13 -19.07
C LEU A 9 3.81 -43.82 -17.90
N TRP A 10 3.24 -43.41 -16.77
CA TRP A 10 3.87 -43.21 -15.49
C TRP A 10 4.55 -44.46 -14.92
N THR A 11 3.89 -45.63 -14.94
CA THR A 11 4.48 -46.86 -14.36
C THR A 11 5.68 -47.36 -15.16
N THR A 12 5.69 -47.12 -16.47
CA THR A 12 6.82 -47.49 -17.34
C THR A 12 7.98 -46.50 -17.27
N ALA A 13 7.71 -45.20 -17.07
CA ALA A 13 8.73 -44.14 -17.05
C ALA A 13 9.36 -43.88 -15.66
N LYS A 14 8.64 -44.16 -14.56
CA LYS A 14 9.12 -43.98 -13.19
C LYS A 14 10.52 -44.57 -12.92
N PRO A 15 10.81 -45.85 -13.26
CA PRO A 15 12.12 -46.42 -12.94
C PRO A 15 13.28 -45.77 -13.71
N PHE A 16 13.02 -45.14 -14.86
CA PHE A 16 14.03 -44.39 -15.60
C PHE A 16 14.33 -43.03 -14.94
N LEU A 17 13.28 -42.31 -14.51
CA LEU A 17 13.42 -41.04 -13.78
C LEU A 17 14.15 -41.24 -12.44
N GLU A 18 13.86 -42.32 -11.73
CA GLU A 18 14.46 -42.61 -10.43
C GLU A 18 15.98 -42.82 -10.56
N ARG A 19 16.42 -43.62 -11.54
CA ARG A 19 17.85 -43.82 -11.86
C ARG A 19 18.51 -42.52 -12.34
N TRP A 20 17.86 -41.77 -13.22
CA TRP A 20 18.39 -40.52 -13.74
C TRP A 20 18.54 -39.45 -12.64
N MET A 21 17.56 -39.36 -11.72
CA MET A 21 17.65 -38.47 -10.56
C MET A 21 18.78 -38.88 -9.61
N GLU A 22 18.96 -40.18 -9.36
CA GLU A 22 20.06 -40.67 -8.52
C GLU A 22 21.44 -40.35 -9.13
N GLU A 23 21.56 -40.41 -10.46
CA GLU A 23 22.79 -40.06 -11.16
C GLU A 23 23.05 -38.54 -11.23
N GLN A 24 22.03 -37.71 -11.43
CA GLN A 24 22.19 -36.26 -11.63
C GLN A 24 22.07 -35.42 -10.36
N VAL A 25 21.19 -35.85 -9.44
CA VAL A 25 20.80 -35.14 -8.20
C VAL A 25 21.21 -35.94 -6.96
N GLY A 26 21.72 -37.17 -7.11
CA GLY A 26 22.12 -37.99 -5.98
C GLY A 26 23.28 -37.38 -5.16
N PRO A 27 23.42 -37.80 -3.89
CA PRO A 27 24.39 -37.24 -2.95
C PRO A 27 25.85 -37.41 -3.43
N LYS A 28 26.15 -38.49 -4.17
CA LYS A 28 27.46 -38.73 -4.80
C LYS A 28 27.75 -37.73 -5.93
N ALA A 29 26.77 -37.43 -6.77
CA ALA A 29 26.91 -36.45 -7.85
C ALA A 29 27.02 -35.03 -7.30
N PHE A 30 26.23 -34.69 -6.28
CA PHE A 30 26.29 -33.41 -5.58
C PHE A 30 27.67 -33.21 -4.91
N SER A 31 28.15 -34.16 -4.12
CA SER A 31 29.47 -34.07 -3.47
C SER A 31 30.63 -33.96 -4.46
N ARG A 32 30.55 -34.66 -5.61
CA ARG A 32 31.53 -34.54 -6.69
C ARG A 32 31.48 -33.17 -7.38
N LYS A 33 30.28 -32.65 -7.69
CA LYS A 33 30.10 -31.29 -8.24
C LYS A 33 30.58 -30.23 -7.26
N LEU A 34 30.26 -30.39 -5.98
CA LEU A 34 30.66 -29.49 -4.91
C LEU A 34 32.18 -29.47 -4.78
N ARG A 35 32.84 -30.64 -4.68
CA ARG A 35 34.32 -30.72 -4.65
C ARG A 35 34.98 -30.16 -5.91
N LYS A 36 34.35 -30.29 -7.08
CA LYS A 36 34.88 -29.75 -8.34
C LYS A 36 34.77 -28.23 -8.43
N ASN A 37 33.69 -27.65 -7.91
CA ASN A 37 33.42 -26.21 -7.97
C ASN A 37 33.90 -25.44 -6.73
N LEU A 38 34.10 -26.13 -5.60
CA LEU A 38 34.59 -25.57 -4.33
C LEU A 38 35.85 -24.73 -4.48
N PRO A 39 36.91 -25.18 -5.19
CA PRO A 39 38.14 -24.41 -5.32
C PRO A 39 37.88 -23.07 -6.04
N LYS A 40 37.13 -23.10 -7.15
CA LYS A 40 36.76 -21.91 -7.90
C LYS A 40 35.85 -20.96 -7.13
N MET A 41 34.94 -21.51 -6.33
CA MET A 41 34.10 -20.70 -5.45
C MET A 41 34.89 -20.10 -4.30
N ALA A 42 35.88 -20.81 -3.75
CA ALA A 42 36.76 -20.31 -2.71
C ALA A 42 37.64 -19.15 -3.20
N GLU A 43 38.10 -19.20 -4.45
CA GLU A 43 38.83 -18.09 -5.10
C GLU A 43 37.99 -16.80 -5.13
N HIS A 44 36.69 -16.87 -5.44
CA HIS A 44 35.80 -15.70 -5.45
C HIS A 44 35.23 -15.35 -4.07
N ALA A 45 35.09 -16.33 -3.17
CA ALA A 45 34.56 -16.13 -1.83
C ALA A 45 35.55 -15.42 -0.92
N ALA A 46 36.87 -15.51 -1.18
CA ALA A 46 37.90 -14.87 -0.38
C ALA A 46 37.76 -13.34 -0.29
N ASP A 47 37.22 -12.69 -1.33
CA ASP A 47 37.01 -11.23 -1.37
C ASP A 47 35.65 -10.78 -0.82
N MET A 48 34.67 -11.70 -0.75
CA MET A 48 33.31 -11.41 -0.28
C MET A 48 33.16 -11.08 1.22
N PRO A 49 33.94 -11.61 2.19
CA PRO A 49 33.73 -11.34 3.60
C PRO A 49 33.88 -9.86 3.94
N LEU A 50 34.75 -9.12 3.25
CA LEU A 50 34.93 -7.69 3.49
C LEU A 50 33.68 -6.89 3.10
N LEU A 51 33.06 -7.23 1.96
CA LEU A 51 31.81 -6.62 1.48
C LEU A 51 30.63 -7.00 2.37
N LEU A 52 30.52 -8.27 2.76
CA LEU A 52 29.52 -8.73 3.72
C LEU A 52 29.66 -8.02 5.06
N HIS A 53 30.90 -7.88 5.55
CA HIS A 53 31.17 -7.17 6.79
C HIS A 53 30.78 -5.71 6.69
N LYS A 54 31.09 -5.04 5.58
CA LYS A 54 30.70 -3.65 5.33
C LYS A 54 29.18 -3.48 5.29
N VAL A 55 28.47 -4.34 4.57
CA VAL A 55 26.99 -4.31 4.49
C VAL A 55 26.35 -4.62 5.84
N LEU A 56 26.89 -5.59 6.59
CA LEU A 56 26.43 -5.93 7.93
C LEU A 56 26.68 -4.79 8.92
N ASN A 57 27.82 -4.09 8.83
CA ASN A 57 28.11 -2.92 9.64
C ASN A 57 27.21 -1.75 9.27
N ASP A 58 27.03 -1.45 7.98
CA ASP A 58 26.14 -0.38 7.53
C ASP A 58 24.68 -0.65 7.93
N ALA A 59 24.26 -1.93 7.94
CA ALA A 59 22.96 -2.37 8.43
C ALA A 59 22.84 -2.27 9.96
N ALA A 60 23.87 -2.69 10.69
CA ALA A 60 23.93 -2.64 12.15
C ALA A 60 23.99 -1.19 12.68
N GLU A 61 24.65 -0.30 11.95
CA GLU A 61 24.75 1.13 12.27
C GLU A 61 23.50 1.93 11.86
N GLN A 62 22.42 1.30 11.38
CA GLN A 62 21.22 1.96 10.82
C GLN A 62 21.54 2.98 9.70
N ARG A 63 22.73 2.91 9.11
CA ARG A 63 23.22 3.75 8.01
C ARG A 63 22.83 3.24 6.62
N LEU A 64 22.04 2.17 6.56
CA LEU A 64 21.17 1.91 5.41
C LEU A 64 20.12 3.02 5.36
N GLU A 65 20.55 4.22 5.02
CA GLU A 65 19.67 5.32 4.69
C GLU A 65 18.76 4.83 3.58
N LEU A 66 17.51 4.58 3.93
CA LEU A 66 16.38 4.39 3.02
C LEU A 66 16.08 5.71 2.30
N ASN A 67 17.13 6.40 1.83
CA ASN A 67 17.05 7.72 1.23
C ASN A 67 16.23 7.66 -0.06
N TRP A 68 16.34 6.55 -0.80
CA TRP A 68 15.61 6.33 -2.06
C TRP A 68 14.11 6.04 -1.91
N LYS A 69 13.64 5.53 -0.76
CA LYS A 69 12.20 5.27 -0.55
C LYS A 69 11.48 6.43 0.15
N SER A 70 12.22 7.43 0.64
CA SER A 70 11.64 8.53 1.41
C SER A 70 10.96 9.58 0.52
N GLU A 71 11.48 9.80 -0.69
CA GLU A 71 11.05 10.91 -1.54
C GLU A 71 9.69 10.62 -2.21
N GLU A 72 9.52 9.44 -2.80
CA GLU A 72 8.24 8.99 -3.37
C GLU A 72 7.14 8.82 -2.30
N LEU A 73 7.48 8.25 -1.13
CA LEU A 73 6.53 8.16 -0.01
C LEU A 73 6.16 9.55 0.54
N GLY A 74 7.09 10.50 0.49
CA GLY A 74 6.85 11.90 0.82
C GLY A 74 5.88 12.56 -0.14
N GLN A 75 6.01 12.31 -1.44
CA GLN A 75 5.10 12.80 -2.49
C GLN A 75 3.70 12.18 -2.33
N LEU A 76 3.60 10.86 -2.13
CA LEU A 76 2.32 10.17 -1.91
C LEU A 76 1.58 10.69 -0.66
N ARG A 77 2.31 10.96 0.44
CA ARG A 77 1.73 11.55 1.65
C ARG A 77 1.24 13.00 1.42
N LYS A 78 1.93 13.79 0.59
CA LYS A 78 1.49 15.14 0.23
C LYS A 78 0.21 15.11 -0.58
N GLU A 79 0.14 14.26 -1.61
CA GLU A 79 -1.07 14.09 -2.43
C GLU A 79 -2.27 13.64 -1.59
N LEU A 80 -2.07 12.67 -0.69
CA LEU A 80 -3.13 12.22 0.24
C LEU A 80 -3.60 13.33 1.18
N LYS A 81 -2.68 14.19 1.63
CA LYS A 81 -3.01 15.28 2.56
C LYS A 81 -3.73 16.44 1.86
N GLU A 82 -3.41 16.71 0.60
CA GLU A 82 -4.06 17.75 -0.19
C GLU A 82 -5.47 17.34 -0.63
N GLY A 83 -5.65 16.10 -1.12
CA GLY A 83 -6.97 15.59 -1.54
C GLY A 83 -7.98 15.51 -0.40
N ASN A 84 -7.55 15.05 0.80
CA ASN A 84 -8.46 14.81 1.92
C ASN A 84 -9.05 16.12 2.51
N ARG A 85 -8.35 17.26 2.42
CA ARG A 85 -8.87 18.54 2.93
C ARG A 85 -10.08 19.01 2.12
N LEU A 86 -10.04 18.84 0.80
CA LEU A 86 -11.15 19.20 -0.08
C LEU A 86 -12.34 18.25 0.13
N THR A 87 -12.10 16.95 0.27
CA THR A 87 -13.15 15.96 0.52
C THR A 87 -13.82 16.18 1.88
N ILE A 88 -13.04 16.45 2.95
CA ILE A 88 -13.59 16.73 4.28
C ILE A 88 -14.40 18.04 4.25
N ALA A 89 -13.88 19.09 3.62
CA ALA A 89 -14.59 20.38 3.51
C ALA A 89 -15.90 20.27 2.72
N ALA A 90 -15.90 19.51 1.61
CA ALA A 90 -17.09 19.29 0.79
C ALA A 90 -18.16 18.48 1.53
N VAL A 91 -17.77 17.43 2.24
CA VAL A 91 -18.69 16.60 3.02
C VAL A 91 -19.25 17.38 4.21
N SER A 92 -18.40 18.07 4.99
CA SER A 92 -18.87 18.86 6.13
C SER A 92 -19.74 20.04 5.69
N GLY A 93 -19.38 20.71 4.59
CA GLY A 93 -20.18 21.79 4.01
C GLY A 93 -21.54 21.30 3.52
N GLY A 94 -21.58 20.16 2.82
CA GLY A 94 -22.82 19.52 2.38
C GLY A 94 -23.74 19.14 3.54
N SER A 95 -23.21 18.51 4.60
CA SER A 95 -23.98 18.18 5.81
C SER A 95 -24.56 19.42 6.48
N MET A 96 -23.81 20.52 6.52
CA MET A 96 -24.24 21.78 7.12
C MET A 96 -25.34 22.48 6.29
N LEU A 97 -25.24 22.43 4.96
CA LEU A 97 -26.29 22.93 4.05
C LEU A 97 -27.58 22.10 4.15
N ILE A 98 -27.47 20.77 4.20
CA ILE A 98 -28.64 19.89 4.36
C ILE A 98 -29.29 20.12 5.73
N SER A 99 -28.50 20.25 6.80
CA SER A 99 -29.01 20.54 8.14
C SER A 99 -29.71 21.91 8.20
N GLY A 100 -29.12 22.95 7.59
CA GLY A 100 -29.74 24.27 7.48
C GLY A 100 -31.02 24.27 6.67
N ALA A 101 -31.04 23.58 5.53
CA ALA A 101 -32.23 23.44 4.68
C ALA A 101 -33.35 22.67 5.38
N LEU A 102 -33.02 21.60 6.12
CA LEU A 102 -33.98 20.87 6.94
C LEU A 102 -34.52 21.72 8.09
N LEU A 103 -33.68 22.52 8.75
CA LEU A 103 -34.15 23.44 9.79
C LEU A 103 -35.07 24.53 9.23
N LEU A 104 -34.86 24.99 7.99
CA LEU A 104 -35.74 25.96 7.33
C LEU A 104 -37.03 25.32 6.79
N THR A 105 -36.98 24.05 6.38
CA THR A 105 -38.14 23.30 5.87
C THR A 105 -39.00 22.72 7.00
N LEU A 106 -38.39 22.25 8.09
CA LEU A 106 -39.07 21.58 9.21
C LEU A 106 -39.17 22.44 10.48
N GLY A 107 -38.39 23.51 10.62
CA GLY A 107 -38.46 24.44 11.74
C GLY A 107 -39.12 25.76 11.34
N PRO A 108 -40.22 26.22 11.96
CA PRO A 108 -40.74 25.84 13.29
C PRO A 108 -42.27 25.65 13.31
N SER A 109 -42.75 24.44 13.58
CA SER A 109 -44.19 24.21 13.80
C SER A 109 -44.65 24.32 15.25
N ILE A 110 -43.84 24.72 16.24
CA ILE A 110 -44.37 24.69 17.62
C ILE A 110 -43.91 25.72 18.68
N LEU A 111 -42.81 26.50 18.54
CA LEU A 111 -42.32 27.30 19.70
C LEU A 111 -41.86 28.76 19.50
N LEU A 112 -41.73 29.33 18.29
CA LEU A 112 -41.30 30.74 18.14
C LEU A 112 -42.10 31.54 17.08
N PRO A 113 -42.41 32.83 17.33
CA PRO A 113 -43.15 33.67 16.39
C PRO A 113 -42.35 33.94 15.10
N ALA A 114 -43.06 33.94 13.97
CA ALA A 114 -42.52 34.01 12.60
C ALA A 114 -41.57 35.20 12.30
N SER A 115 -41.66 36.28 13.08
CA SER A 115 -40.82 37.47 12.97
C SER A 115 -39.38 37.29 13.45
N VAL A 116 -39.15 36.39 14.41
CA VAL A 116 -37.80 36.11 14.96
C VAL A 116 -37.03 35.16 14.05
N VAL A 117 -37.75 34.24 13.40
CA VAL A 117 -37.19 33.22 12.50
C VAL A 117 -36.69 33.84 11.20
N THR A 118 -37.41 34.82 10.66
CA THR A 118 -37.03 35.51 9.40
C THR A 118 -35.82 36.42 9.57
N SER A 119 -35.69 37.12 10.70
CA SER A 119 -34.54 37.98 10.98
C SER A 119 -33.28 37.17 11.36
N ALA A 120 -33.41 36.12 12.15
CA ALA A 120 -32.29 35.24 12.50
C ALA A 120 -31.81 34.36 11.32
N GLY A 121 -32.73 33.91 10.46
CA GLY A 121 -32.42 33.04 9.32
C GLY A 121 -31.63 33.73 8.20
N ILE A 122 -31.91 35.00 7.93
CA ILE A 122 -31.18 35.78 6.91
C ILE A 122 -29.76 36.11 7.42
N GLY A 123 -29.61 36.40 8.71
CA GLY A 123 -28.31 36.70 9.32
C GLY A 123 -27.34 35.52 9.34
N LEU A 124 -27.83 34.31 9.64
CA LEU A 124 -26.97 33.12 9.70
C LEU A 124 -26.59 32.59 8.31
N SER A 125 -27.49 32.67 7.31
CA SER A 125 -27.18 32.25 5.93
C SER A 125 -26.19 33.19 5.22
N SER A 126 -26.26 34.49 5.47
CA SER A 126 -25.32 35.46 4.89
C SER A 126 -23.92 35.39 5.55
N ALA A 127 -23.85 35.16 6.86
CA ALA A 127 -22.59 34.90 7.55
C ALA A 127 -21.93 33.59 7.10
N GLY A 128 -22.71 32.52 6.89
CA GLY A 128 -22.22 31.25 6.36
C GLY A 128 -21.69 31.35 4.94
N GLY A 129 -22.37 32.09 4.06
CA GLY A 129 -21.94 32.30 2.67
C GLY A 129 -20.64 33.12 2.56
N LEU A 130 -20.48 34.16 3.39
CA LEU A 130 -19.26 34.98 3.40
C LEU A 130 -18.03 34.23 3.90
N LEU A 131 -18.19 33.33 4.87
CA LEU A 131 -17.08 32.48 5.34
C LEU A 131 -16.61 31.50 4.26
N LEU A 132 -17.53 30.96 3.44
CA LEU A 132 -17.17 30.09 2.32
C LEU A 132 -16.37 30.83 1.25
N ILE A 133 -16.81 32.04 0.86
CA ILE A 133 -16.11 32.88 -0.13
C ILE A 133 -14.74 33.31 0.40
N HIS A 134 -14.64 33.71 1.67
CA HIS A 134 -13.36 34.08 2.28
C HIS A 134 -12.39 32.88 2.37
N SER A 135 -12.90 31.67 2.68
CA SER A 135 -12.08 30.46 2.71
C SER A 135 -11.55 30.06 1.34
N TRP A 136 -12.29 30.40 0.27
CA TRP A 136 -11.91 30.10 -1.11
C TRP A 136 -10.83 31.05 -1.66
N LEU A 137 -10.75 32.29 -1.15
CA LEU A 137 -9.81 33.30 -1.64
C LEU A 137 -8.41 33.23 -1.00
N ARG A 138 -8.26 32.49 0.11
CA ARG A 138 -7.00 32.41 0.88
C ARG A 138 -6.20 31.10 0.65
N SER A 139 -6.73 30.18 -0.14
CA SER A 139 -6.03 28.95 -0.56
C SER A 139 -5.58 29.05 -2.00
#